data_AF-D7A5Z5-F1
#
_entry.id   AF-D7A5Z5-F1
#
_cell.length_a   1.000
_cell.length_b   1.000
_cell.length_c   1.000
_cell.angle_alpha   90.00
_cell.angle_beta   90.00
_cell.angle_gamma   90.00
#
_symmetry.space_group_name_H-M   'P 1'
#
loop_
_entity.id
_entity.type
_entity.pdbx_description
1 polymer ?
#
loop_
_entity_poly.entity_id
_entity_poly.type
_entity_poly.pdbx_seq_one_letter_code
_entity_poly.pdbx_strand_id
1 'polypeptide(L)'
;MRDMVFGLLAAEYDCAMTSRHHDDHDHSACVADALARAEASCGERGARLTPLRRRVLEELADSHVPLGAYELVERLGASGEKPPPMSVYRALDFLVSEGLAHRIESRNAYIACGRDHGADDVIVFLICEQCGLTSEVSSHAIGRDLAWATRAAGFTPHTPVIEIVGTCARCRK
;
A
#
# COMPACT_ATOMS: atom_id res chain seq x y z
N MET A 1 -54.70 -6.88 1.14
CA MET A 1 -54.81 -6.56 -0.30
C MET A 1 -53.58 -5.72 -0.63
N ARG A 2 -52.53 -6.34 -1.20
CA ARG A 2 -52.34 -6.51 -2.67
C ARG A 2 -52.15 -5.12 -3.31
N ASP A 3 -51.05 -4.73 -3.96
CA ASP A 3 -49.91 -5.39 -4.62
C ASP A 3 -48.75 -4.35 -4.67
N MET A 4 -47.45 -4.65 -4.46
CA MET A 4 -46.48 -5.37 -5.31
C MET A 4 -46.18 -4.74 -6.71
N VAL A 5 -44.95 -4.20 -6.80
CA VAL A 5 -43.95 -4.30 -7.91
C VAL A 5 -43.90 -3.18 -8.98
N PHE A 6 -42.82 -2.39 -8.90
CA PHE A 6 -41.91 -1.91 -9.97
C PHE A 6 -40.81 -1.08 -9.26
N GLY A 7 -39.50 -1.25 -9.39
CA GLY A 7 -38.63 -2.11 -10.18
C GLY A 7 -37.18 -1.68 -9.84
N LEU A 8 -36.29 -2.68 -9.78
CA LEU A 8 -34.82 -2.66 -9.79
C LEU A 8 -34.12 -1.32 -10.15
N LEU A 9 -33.17 -0.87 -9.31
CA LEU A 9 -31.87 -0.26 -9.69
C LEU A 9 -31.02 0.06 -8.43
N ALA A 10 -29.70 -0.02 -8.61
CA ALA A 10 -28.61 0.23 -7.65
C ALA A 10 -28.34 -0.89 -6.63
N ALA A 11 -27.75 -1.97 -7.16
CA ALA A 11 -26.71 -2.69 -6.45
C ALA A 11 -25.45 -1.82 -6.51
N GLU A 12 -25.09 -1.19 -5.40
CA GLU A 12 -23.83 -0.50 -5.11
C GLU A 12 -23.96 -0.01 -3.66
N TYR A 13 -22.84 0.19 -2.96
CA TYR A 13 -22.75 0.49 -1.52
C TYR A 13 -22.91 -0.72 -0.59
N ASP A 14 -21.78 -1.35 -0.23
CA ASP A 14 -21.16 -1.09 1.08
C ASP A 14 -19.95 -2.05 1.27
N CYS A 15 -18.74 -1.56 1.01
CA CYS A 15 -17.50 -2.25 1.39
C CYS A 15 -16.56 -1.29 2.13
N ALA A 16 -17.13 -0.47 3.01
CA ALA A 16 -16.38 0.26 4.02
C ALA A 16 -16.73 -0.34 5.38
N MET A 17 -15.74 -0.51 6.26
CA MET A 17 -15.86 -1.00 7.64
C MET A 17 -15.67 -2.50 7.87
N THR A 18 -14.47 -3.03 7.65
CA THR A 18 -13.94 -4.09 8.54
C THR A 18 -12.42 -4.01 8.61
N SER A 19 -11.90 -3.90 9.82
CA SER A 19 -10.52 -4.24 10.18
C SER A 19 -10.18 -5.63 9.63
N ARG A 20 -9.45 -5.72 8.52
CA ARG A 20 -9.08 -7.00 7.93
C ARG A 20 -7.93 -7.59 8.74
N HIS A 21 -8.28 -8.52 9.62
CA HIS A 21 -7.35 -9.45 10.23
C HIS A 21 -6.53 -10.12 9.11
N HIS A 22 -5.21 -10.19 9.31
CA HIS A 22 -4.22 -10.77 8.38
C HIS A 22 -4.25 -12.31 8.35
N ASP A 23 -5.42 -12.92 8.52
CA ASP A 23 -5.61 -14.36 8.43
C ASP A 23 -6.72 -14.60 7.37
N ASP A 24 -6.32 -15.19 6.24
CA ASP A 24 -7.17 -15.77 5.18
C ASP A 24 -7.82 -14.80 4.18
N HIS A 25 -7.00 -14.15 3.35
CA HIS A 25 -7.45 -13.63 2.06
C HIS A 25 -6.69 -14.32 0.92
N ASP A 26 -7.36 -14.47 -0.23
CA ASP A 26 -6.72 -14.99 -1.44
C ASP A 26 -5.65 -14.00 -1.92
N HIS A 27 -4.39 -14.36 -1.71
CA HIS A 27 -3.24 -13.55 -2.08
C HIS A 27 -3.19 -13.27 -3.59
N SER A 28 -3.71 -14.17 -4.43
CA SER A 28 -3.75 -13.97 -5.88
C SER A 28 -4.72 -12.86 -6.28
N ALA A 29 -5.86 -12.75 -5.58
CA ALA A 29 -6.82 -11.67 -5.77
C ALA A 29 -6.25 -10.31 -5.29
N CYS A 30 -5.49 -10.32 -4.18
CA CYS A 30 -4.87 -9.10 -3.64
C CYS A 30 -3.84 -8.48 -4.60
N VAL A 31 -2.99 -9.31 -5.22
CA VAL A 31 -2.01 -8.86 -6.21
C VAL A 31 -2.72 -8.36 -7.47
N ALA A 32 -3.71 -9.09 -7.98
CA ALA A 32 -4.48 -8.69 -9.15
C ALA A 32 -5.16 -7.33 -8.94
N ASP A 33 -5.79 -7.11 -7.78
CA ASP A 33 -6.42 -5.85 -7.43
C ASP A 33 -5.41 -4.69 -7.36
N ALA A 34 -4.23 -4.92 -6.77
CA ALA A 34 -3.17 -3.91 -6.71
C ALA A 34 -2.69 -3.49 -8.10
N LEU A 35 -2.52 -4.46 -9.00
CA LEU A 35 -2.11 -4.21 -10.38
C LEU A 35 -3.21 -3.50 -11.18
N ALA A 36 -4.47 -3.90 -11.03
CA ALA A 36 -5.60 -3.25 -11.70
C ALA A 36 -5.74 -1.78 -11.26
N ARG A 37 -5.61 -1.50 -9.96
CA ARG A 37 -5.59 -0.11 -9.43
C ARG A 37 -4.43 0.70 -10.01
N ALA A 38 -3.24 0.10 -10.09
CA ALA A 38 -2.08 0.78 -10.66
C ALA A 38 -2.26 1.13 -12.14
N GLU A 39 -2.84 0.22 -12.92
CA GLU A 39 -3.15 0.46 -14.33
C GLU A 39 -4.18 1.57 -14.52
N ALA A 40 -5.26 1.56 -13.73
CA ALA A 40 -6.27 2.62 -13.75
C ALA A 40 -5.67 3.99 -13.40
N SER A 41 -4.97 4.09 -12.26
CA SER A 41 -4.33 5.33 -11.79
C SER A 41 -3.30 5.87 -12.78
N CYS A 42 -2.47 4.99 -13.34
CA CYS A 42 -1.50 5.38 -14.37
C CYS A 42 -2.20 5.90 -15.64
N GLY A 43 -3.28 5.22 -16.07
CA GLY A 43 -4.08 5.63 -17.22
C GLY A 43 -4.70 7.02 -17.04
N GLU A 44 -5.28 7.28 -15.88
CA GLU A 44 -5.90 8.58 -15.54
C GLU A 44 -4.89 9.72 -15.50
N ARG A 45 -3.68 9.47 -14.99
CA ARG A 45 -2.63 10.47 -14.81
C ARG A 45 -1.71 10.62 -16.02
N GLY A 46 -1.90 9.81 -17.07
CA GLY A 46 -1.00 9.75 -18.23
C GLY A 46 0.40 9.20 -17.90
N ALA A 47 0.54 8.54 -16.75
CA ALA A 47 1.76 7.86 -16.34
C ALA A 47 1.85 6.48 -17.01
N ARG A 48 3.06 5.95 -17.16
CA ARG A 48 3.27 4.64 -17.83
C ARG A 48 3.73 3.57 -16.86
N LEU A 49 2.89 2.59 -16.59
CA LEU A 49 3.27 1.37 -15.88
C LEU A 49 4.03 0.43 -16.84
N THR A 50 5.36 0.60 -16.93
CA THR A 50 6.22 -0.25 -17.78
C THR A 50 6.27 -1.70 -17.26
N PRO A 51 6.69 -2.68 -18.08
CA PRO A 51 6.79 -4.08 -17.63
C PRO A 51 7.65 -4.24 -16.36
N LEU A 52 8.76 -3.52 -16.24
CA LEU A 52 9.57 -3.56 -15.02
C LEU A 52 8.83 -2.96 -13.81
N ARG A 53 8.15 -1.83 -13.96
CA ARG A 53 7.37 -1.19 -12.88
C ARG A 53 6.24 -2.11 -12.40
N ARG A 54 5.55 -2.76 -13.34
CA ARG A 54 4.51 -3.75 -13.05
C ARG A 54 5.07 -4.93 -12.25
N ARG A 55 6.18 -5.52 -12.70
CA ARG A 55 6.83 -6.65 -11.99
C ARG A 55 7.33 -6.26 -10.60
N VAL A 56 7.90 -5.07 -10.43
CA VAL A 56 8.31 -4.58 -9.09
C VAL A 56 7.11 -4.44 -8.17
N LEU A 57 5.99 -3.89 -8.65
CA LEU A 57 4.77 -3.77 -7.87
C LEU A 57 4.17 -5.13 -7.51
N GLU A 58 4.21 -6.09 -8.43
CA GLU A 58 3.75 -7.47 -8.22
C GLU A 58 4.52 -8.16 -7.08
N GLU A 59 5.85 -8.09 -7.09
CA GLU A 59 6.71 -8.63 -6.00
C GLU A 59 6.42 -7.99 -4.64
N LEU A 60 6.16 -6.67 -4.63
CA LEU A 60 5.80 -5.94 -3.42
C LEU A 60 4.42 -6.34 -2.89
N ALA A 61 3.45 -6.55 -3.78
CA ALA A 61 2.09 -6.93 -3.42
C ALA A 61 2.00 -8.38 -2.91
N ASP A 62 2.86 -9.27 -3.40
CA ASP A 62 2.90 -10.67 -2.98
C ASP A 62 3.47 -10.84 -1.55
N SER A 63 4.52 -10.08 -1.21
CA SER A 63 5.32 -10.31 0.01
C SER A 63 4.59 -10.01 1.35
N HIS A 64 3.79 -8.94 1.42
CA HIS A 64 3.23 -8.37 2.67
C HIS A 64 4.27 -7.98 3.76
N VAL A 65 5.55 -8.30 3.54
CA VAL A 65 6.73 -7.87 4.28
C VAL A 65 7.48 -6.85 3.41
N PRO A 66 7.91 -5.70 3.96
CA PRO A 66 8.66 -4.71 3.19
C PRO A 66 9.93 -5.30 2.59
N LEU A 67 10.13 -5.08 1.29
CA LEU A 67 11.28 -5.60 0.55
C LEU A 67 12.33 -4.52 0.31
N GLY A 68 13.59 -4.89 0.51
CA GLY A 68 14.72 -4.04 0.12
C GLY A 68 14.89 -3.99 -1.40
N ALA A 69 15.47 -2.92 -1.93
CA ALA A 69 15.71 -2.79 -3.37
C ALA A 69 16.61 -3.92 -3.94
N TYR A 70 17.63 -4.34 -3.19
CA TYR A 70 18.50 -5.44 -3.61
C TYR A 70 17.79 -6.80 -3.54
N GLU A 71 16.92 -7.01 -2.56
CA GLU A 71 16.10 -8.21 -2.48
C GLU A 71 15.17 -8.30 -3.69
N LEU A 72 14.54 -7.19 -4.08
CA LEU A 72 13.74 -7.12 -5.31
C LEU A 72 14.57 -7.44 -6.55
N VAL A 73 15.81 -6.95 -6.65
CA VAL A 73 16.72 -7.27 -7.76
C VAL A 73 16.97 -8.78 -7.86
N GLU A 74 17.19 -9.46 -6.74
CA GLU A 74 17.36 -10.93 -6.73
C GLU A 74 16.07 -11.66 -7.12
N ARG A 75 14.93 -11.30 -6.52
CA ARG A 75 13.63 -11.92 -6.83
C ARG A 75 13.25 -11.79 -8.30
N LEU A 76 13.42 -10.59 -8.87
CA LEU A 76 13.16 -10.32 -10.28
C LEU A 76 14.11 -11.07 -11.22
N GLY A 77 15.33 -11.36 -10.77
CA GLY A 77 16.28 -12.19 -11.51
C GLY A 77 16.00 -13.69 -11.43
N ALA A 78 15.26 -14.16 -10.42
CA ALA A 78 14.87 -15.57 -10.33
C ALA A 78 13.82 -15.96 -11.39
N SER A 79 12.97 -15.00 -11.78
CA SER A 79 11.90 -15.18 -12.76
C SER A 79 12.28 -14.78 -14.20
N GLY A 80 13.52 -14.36 -14.46
CA GLY A 80 13.97 -13.96 -15.80
C GLY A 80 15.30 -13.21 -15.81
N GLU A 81 15.45 -12.26 -16.74
CA GLU A 81 16.65 -11.42 -16.77
C GLU A 81 16.71 -10.51 -15.54
N LYS A 82 17.84 -10.56 -14.83
CA LYS A 82 18.09 -9.77 -13.64
C LYS A 82 18.23 -8.29 -14.02
N PRO A 83 17.31 -7.41 -13.57
CA PRO A 83 17.38 -6.00 -13.90
C PRO A 83 18.58 -5.33 -13.21
N PRO A 84 19.19 -4.30 -13.82
CA PRO A 84 20.19 -3.49 -13.13
C PRO A 84 19.60 -2.84 -11.87
N PRO A 85 20.35 -2.74 -10.75
CA PRO A 85 19.84 -2.16 -9.51
C PRO A 85 19.27 -0.75 -9.68
N MET A 86 19.94 0.11 -10.46
CA MET A 86 19.47 1.47 -10.74
C MET A 86 18.10 1.51 -11.43
N SER A 87 17.78 0.50 -12.24
CA SER A 87 16.47 0.38 -12.89
C SER A 87 15.38 0.02 -11.89
N VAL A 88 15.70 -0.79 -10.87
CA VAL A 88 14.77 -1.12 -9.77
C VAL A 88 14.54 0.09 -8.88
N TYR A 89 15.57 0.86 -8.52
CA TYR A 89 15.40 2.13 -7.79
C TYR A 89 14.49 3.10 -8.55
N ARG A 90 14.70 3.30 -9.85
CA ARG A 90 13.83 4.16 -10.67
C ARG A 90 12.38 3.65 -10.78
N ALA A 91 12.18 2.34 -10.71
CA ALA A 91 10.84 1.76 -10.66
C ALA A 91 10.20 2.04 -9.30
N LEU A 92 10.93 1.86 -8.20
CA LEU A 92 10.46 2.16 -6.85
C LEU A 92 10.13 3.64 -6.67
N ASP A 93 11.00 4.56 -7.11
CA ASP A 93 10.75 6.00 -7.07
C ASP A 93 9.46 6.37 -7.79
N PHE A 94 9.21 5.76 -8.95
CA PHE A 94 7.97 5.93 -9.70
C PHE A 94 6.75 5.40 -8.92
N LEU A 95 6.84 4.19 -8.38
CA LEU A 95 5.72 3.61 -7.64
C LEU A 95 5.39 4.44 -6.39
N VAL A 96 6.41 4.96 -5.70
CA VAL A 96 6.23 5.86 -4.56
C VAL A 96 5.63 7.20 -5.00
N SER A 97 6.12 7.81 -6.07
CA SER A 97 5.59 9.09 -6.55
C SER A 97 4.13 8.99 -7.03
N GLU A 98 3.72 7.83 -7.54
CA GLU A 98 2.33 7.58 -7.95
C GLU A 98 1.42 7.14 -6.79
N GLY A 99 1.97 6.95 -5.59
CA GLY A 99 1.22 6.45 -4.42
C GLY A 99 0.89 4.95 -4.48
N LEU A 100 1.57 4.20 -5.35
CA LEU A 100 1.40 2.76 -5.56
C LEU A 100 2.25 1.91 -4.60
N ALA A 101 3.28 2.50 -4.00
CA ALA A 101 4.11 1.89 -2.99
C ALA A 101 4.50 2.91 -1.92
N HIS A 102 4.86 2.43 -0.73
CA HIS A 102 5.37 3.23 0.36
C HIS A 102 6.78 2.80 0.73
N ARG A 103 7.57 3.77 1.19
CA ARG A 103 8.88 3.50 1.77
C ARG A 103 8.75 3.40 3.29
N ILE A 104 9.30 2.31 3.84
CA ILE A 104 9.46 2.10 5.27
C ILE A 104 10.87 2.58 5.62
N GLU A 105 10.94 3.79 6.17
CA GLU A 105 12.20 4.50 6.41
C GLU A 105 13.05 3.77 7.46
N SER A 106 12.45 3.23 8.53
CA SER A 106 13.19 2.49 9.56
C SER A 106 13.87 1.21 9.05
N ARG A 107 13.42 0.68 7.90
CA ARG A 107 13.94 -0.57 7.31
C ARG A 107 14.62 -0.38 5.97
N ASN A 108 14.65 0.84 5.44
CA ASN A 108 15.10 1.14 4.08
C ASN A 108 14.48 0.16 3.04
N ALA A 109 13.18 -0.08 3.17
CA ALA A 109 12.45 -1.08 2.43
C ALA A 109 11.14 -0.50 1.87
N TYR A 110 10.47 -1.25 1.01
CA TYR A 110 9.28 -0.79 0.29
C TYR A 110 8.13 -1.79 0.45
N ILE A 111 6.90 -1.30 0.46
CA ILE A 111 5.68 -2.11 0.51
C ILE A 111 4.65 -1.58 -0.49
N ALA A 112 3.85 -2.47 -1.09
CA ALA A 112 2.76 -2.05 -1.97
C ALA A 112 1.68 -1.30 -1.19
N CYS A 113 1.08 -0.30 -1.82
CA CYS A 113 -0.04 0.45 -1.24
C CYS A 113 -1.34 -0.35 -1.37
N GLY A 114 -2.02 -0.60 -0.25
CA GLY A 114 -3.22 -1.43 -0.20
C GLY A 114 -4.53 -0.71 -0.53
N ARG A 115 -4.54 0.63 -0.54
CA ARG A 115 -5.77 1.44 -0.57
C ARG A 115 -5.54 2.81 -1.19
N ASP A 116 -6.62 3.48 -1.55
CA ASP A 116 -6.56 4.90 -1.87
C ASP A 116 -6.52 5.72 -0.57
N HIS A 117 -5.75 6.81 -0.57
CA HIS A 117 -5.54 7.65 0.60
C HIS A 117 -6.14 9.04 0.37
N GLY A 118 -6.98 9.49 1.30
CA GLY A 118 -7.43 10.88 1.29
C GLY A 118 -6.25 11.82 1.53
N ALA A 119 -6.34 13.06 1.04
CA ALA A 119 -5.28 14.07 1.20
C ALA A 119 -4.93 14.36 2.68
N ASP A 120 -5.86 14.11 3.60
CA ASP A 120 -5.71 14.34 5.04
C ASP A 120 -5.45 13.06 5.85
N ASP A 121 -5.38 11.90 5.20
CA ASP A 121 -5.12 10.64 5.89
C ASP A 121 -3.62 10.53 6.23
N VAL A 122 -3.32 10.32 7.51
CA VAL A 122 -1.98 9.89 7.92
C VAL A 122 -1.94 8.36 7.89
N ILE A 123 -0.89 7.87 7.25
CA ILE A 123 -0.60 6.44 7.15
C ILE A 123 0.26 6.02 8.34
N VAL A 124 -0.23 5.02 9.07
CA VAL A 124 0.48 4.39 10.18
C VAL A 124 0.86 2.97 9.77
N PHE A 125 2.16 2.67 9.80
CA PHE A 125 2.67 1.33 9.58
C PHE A 125 2.89 0.63 10.92
N LEU A 126 2.20 -0.49 11.13
CA LEU A 126 2.46 -1.39 12.25
C LEU A 126 3.41 -2.48 11.79
N ILE A 127 4.56 -2.55 12.43
CA ILE A 127 5.71 -3.33 11.97
C ILE A 127 6.04 -4.41 13.01
N CYS A 128 5.88 -5.68 12.65
CA CYS A 128 6.29 -6.78 13.52
C CYS A 128 7.82 -6.94 13.52
N GLU A 129 8.44 -6.88 14.69
CA GLU A 129 9.89 -7.08 14.83
C GLU A 129 10.33 -8.54 14.64
N GLN A 130 9.41 -9.49 14.87
CA GLN A 130 9.74 -10.93 14.81
C GLN A 130 9.58 -11.53 13.42
N CYS A 131 8.44 -11.32 12.78
CA CYS A 131 8.15 -11.90 11.46
C CYS A 131 8.28 -10.90 10.31
N GLY A 132 8.56 -9.63 10.60
CA GLY A 132 8.70 -8.59 9.58
C GLY A 132 7.39 -8.08 8.98
N LEU A 133 6.26 -8.75 9.21
CA LEU A 133 4.94 -8.37 8.67
C LEU A 133 4.62 -6.90 8.97
N THR A 134 4.19 -6.18 7.94
CA THR A 134 3.80 -4.77 8.06
C THR A 134 2.38 -4.58 7.61
N SER A 135 1.55 -4.01 8.47
CA SER A 135 0.17 -3.64 8.14
C SER A 135 0.00 -2.13 8.08
N GLU A 136 -0.80 -1.68 7.13
CA GLU A 136 -1.17 -0.28 6.95
C GLU A 136 -2.46 0.05 7.71
N VAL A 137 -2.46 1.14 8.47
CA VAL A 137 -3.63 1.67 9.17
C VAL A 137 -3.77 3.16 8.88
N SER A 138 -4.94 3.58 8.44
CA SER A 138 -5.29 4.98 8.24
C SER A 138 -6.07 5.52 9.43
N SER A 139 -5.74 6.73 9.89
CA SER A 139 -6.52 7.39 10.94
C SER A 139 -6.63 8.89 10.69
N HIS A 140 -7.86 9.32 10.39
CA HIS A 140 -8.18 10.74 10.26
C HIS A 140 -7.94 11.53 11.55
N ALA A 141 -8.21 10.93 12.72
CA ALA A 141 -7.98 11.57 14.01
C ALA A 141 -6.49 11.89 14.24
N ILE A 142 -5.61 10.93 13.93
CA ILE A 142 -4.16 11.13 14.01
C ILE A 142 -3.71 12.19 13.01
N GLY A 143 -4.23 12.15 11.78
CA GLY A 143 -3.90 13.14 10.76
C GLY A 143 -4.26 14.56 11.16
N ARG A 144 -5.47 14.76 11.71
CA ARG A 144 -5.93 16.06 12.20
C ARG A 144 -5.04 16.59 13.34
N ASP A 145 -4.73 15.76 14.33
CA ASP A 145 -3.97 16.18 15.51
C ASP A 145 -2.51 16.48 15.15
N LEU A 146 -1.91 15.70 14.25
CA LEU A 146 -0.58 15.98 13.70
C LEU A 146 -0.56 17.28 12.91
N ALA A 147 -1.55 17.51 12.04
CA ALA A 147 -1.67 18.75 11.27
C ALA A 147 -1.86 19.98 12.17
N TRP A 148 -2.57 19.85 13.30
CA TRP A 148 -2.65 20.91 14.30
C TRP A 148 -1.28 21.19 14.95
N ALA A 149 -0.58 20.15 15.39
CA ALA A 149 0.70 20.29 16.08
C ALA A 149 1.78 20.93 15.18
N THR A 150 1.87 20.52 13.91
CA THR A 150 2.84 21.08 12.96
C THR A 150 2.55 22.55 12.66
N ARG A 151 1.28 22.92 12.43
CA ARG A 151 0.88 24.32 12.25
C ARG A 151 1.19 25.18 13.48
N ALA A 152 0.91 24.68 14.68
CA ALA A 152 1.20 25.41 15.92
C ALA A 152 2.71 25.66 16.11
N ALA A 153 3.56 24.78 15.59
CA ALA A 153 5.01 24.93 15.59
C ALA A 153 5.57 25.76 14.41
N GLY A 154 4.72 26.23 13.48
CA GLY A 154 5.17 26.88 12.24
C GLY A 154 5.92 25.95 11.29
N PHE A 155 5.66 24.64 11.38
CA PHE A 155 6.32 23.60 10.59
C PHE A 155 5.44 23.14 9.43
N THR A 156 6.01 23.03 8.23
CA THR A 156 5.32 22.52 7.04
C THR A 156 5.84 21.11 6.74
N PRO A 157 5.11 20.04 7.11
CA PRO A 157 5.53 18.69 6.81
C PRO A 157 5.44 18.42 5.30
N HIS A 158 6.44 17.73 4.75
CA HIS A 158 6.41 17.26 3.36
C HIS A 158 5.62 15.95 3.22
N THR A 159 5.94 14.95 4.06
CA THR A 159 5.26 13.65 4.06
C THR A 159 5.17 13.13 5.50
N PRO A 160 4.00 13.15 6.13
CA PRO A 160 3.82 12.59 7.48
C PRO A 160 3.70 11.07 7.41
N VAL A 161 4.69 10.35 7.95
CA VAL A 161 4.67 8.88 8.10
C VAL A 161 4.85 8.53 9.56
N ILE A 162 4.07 7.57 10.05
CA ILE A 162 4.21 7.04 11.41
C ILE A 162 4.51 5.55 11.33
N GLU A 163 5.61 5.13 11.94
CA GLU A 163 6.02 3.73 12.02
C GLU A 163 6.02 3.28 13.47
N ILE A 164 5.30 2.20 13.76
CA ILE A 164 5.18 1.62 15.10
C ILE A 164 5.73 0.20 15.05
N VAL A 165 6.86 -0.01 15.74
CA VAL A 165 7.48 -1.33 15.88
C VAL A 165 6.90 -2.05 17.10
N GLY A 166 6.56 -3.32 16.95
CA GLY A 166 6.08 -4.17 18.03
C GLY A 166 5.95 -5.63 17.62
N THR A 167 5.07 -6.37 18.28
CA THR A 167 4.83 -7.80 18.01
C THR A 167 3.41 -8.02 17.52
N CYS A 168 3.22 -8.65 16.36
CA CYS A 168 1.90 -8.91 15.80
C CYS A 168 1.15 -10.02 16.56
N ALA A 169 -0.16 -10.13 16.34
CA ALA A 169 -1.00 -11.13 17.01
C ALA A 169 -0.56 -12.59 16.77
N ARG A 170 -0.01 -12.89 15.59
CA ARG A 170 0.55 -14.22 15.26
C ARG A 170 1.79 -14.56 16.10
N CYS A 171 2.64 -13.57 16.34
CA CYS A 171 3.91 -13.71 17.05
C CYS A 171 3.78 -13.63 18.58
N ARG A 172 2.65 -13.12 19.10
CA ARG A 172 2.37 -13.11 20.55
C ARG A 172 1.78 -14.42 21.07
N LYS A 173 1.42 -15.34 20.18
CA LYS A 173 0.96 -16.70 20.52
C LYS A 173 2.18 -17.58 20.75
#